data_AF-A0A7C3G3V3-F1
#
_entry.id   AF-A0A7C3G3V3-F1
#
_cell.length_a   1.000
_cell.length_b   1.000
_cell.length_c   1.000
_cell.angle_alpha   90.00
_cell.angle_beta   90.00
_cell.angle_gamma   90.00
#
_symmetry.space_group_name_H-M   'P 1'
#
loop_
_entity.id
_entity.type
_entity.pdbx_description
1 polymer ?
#
loop_
_entity_poly.entity_id
_entity_poly.type
_entity_poly.pdbx_seq_one_letter_code
_entity_poly.pdbx_strand_id
1 'polypeptide(L)'
;MVNRLSQDIPQIIVIQKISGNWFVTLNKLVLQHLGENQANRIFIEAGDEILISLREDSGIAIPVHKGNRIQLPETIVNALSLRSNSLIGFVQRDRAVAVKKVEIVEEEGERSKALDIETPYKVIRKVITNPMPEELIPRLEKQCKDLSLDYDVIGYLKGRQTLEAWQSRKILTLSEPSDEELRNDLIKDRLDKQEENGSWEGDVILTARNLRELTELGLTREDDKVKKAATWLLDRPQSPHNPGMWFLNDRLVEEQIEIVGRRQKQTHGSRDRFRKRPVLEIKAVKAGYDLLRDVCGSRIMWPNAQVLEALLMLEYEDNERVQTAINSLTRGRWCECAYQHGFTPKTELTAKGPPVIEDLERVCMTQYKYGGINDLEILKENVNYKPGMLIPRKKAISKKDHIEYTLALDELNVSGCETMTVKALGCINNARARRMAEAHLWRFAGLQHGTDGEFASGITLNYLAETEFLEIFSCYDTAIARVVLLRSIPWIRKHQNEDGSWGEGKEKERATLAVIKTLNKLNLIAALRERS
;
A
#
# COMPACT_ATOMS: atom_id res chain seq x y z
N MET A 1 8.50 -15.34 -2.44
CA MET A 1 7.94 -16.69 -2.30
C MET A 1 6.43 -16.53 -2.27
N VAL A 2 5.70 -17.08 -3.23
CA VAL A 2 4.24 -17.20 -3.12
C VAL A 2 4.02 -18.16 -1.95
N ASN A 3 3.38 -17.71 -0.87
CA ASN A 3 2.96 -18.62 0.20
C ASN A 3 2.26 -19.79 -0.48
N ARG A 4 2.80 -21.01 -0.34
CA ARG A 4 2.13 -22.19 -0.87
C ARG A 4 0.73 -22.17 -0.28
N LEU A 5 -0.26 -22.02 -1.15
CA LEU A 5 -1.67 -22.08 -0.79
C LEU A 5 -1.87 -23.33 0.06
N SER A 6 -2.72 -23.26 1.10
CA SER A 6 -3.10 -24.49 1.80
C SER A 6 -3.61 -25.45 0.74
N GLN A 7 -2.93 -26.59 0.57
CA GLN A 7 -3.23 -27.54 -0.51
C GLN A 7 -4.68 -28.06 -0.43
N ASP A 8 -5.35 -27.80 0.69
CA ASP A 8 -6.68 -28.27 1.04
C ASP A 8 -7.84 -27.38 0.53
N ILE A 9 -7.59 -26.16 0.03
CA ILE A 9 -8.66 -25.29 -0.48
C ILE A 9 -8.66 -25.30 -2.02
N PRO A 10 -9.70 -25.87 -2.68
CA PRO A 10 -9.83 -25.86 -4.13
C PRO A 10 -9.76 -24.46 -4.72
N GLN A 11 -8.87 -24.24 -5.70
CA GLN A 11 -8.72 -22.96 -6.39
C GLN A 11 -9.38 -22.97 -7.77
N ILE A 12 -9.79 -21.79 -8.25
CA ILE A 12 -10.10 -21.61 -9.67
C ILE A 12 -8.79 -21.44 -10.43
N ILE A 13 -8.49 -22.39 -11.32
CA ILE A 13 -7.28 -22.41 -12.15
C ILE A 13 -7.37 -21.37 -13.26
N VAL A 14 -8.51 -21.30 -13.93
CA VAL A 14 -8.75 -20.35 -15.02
C VAL A 14 -10.22 -19.97 -15.13
N ILE A 15 -10.47 -18.69 -15.38
CA ILE A 15 -11.76 -18.15 -15.83
C ILE A 15 -11.59 -17.70 -17.27
N GLN A 16 -12.46 -18.15 -18.17
CA GLN A 16 -12.43 -17.75 -19.57
C GLN A 16 -13.83 -17.63 -20.18
N LYS A 17 -13.95 -16.80 -21.21
CA LYS A 17 -15.15 -16.69 -22.05
C LYS A 17 -15.26 -17.91 -22.96
N ILE A 18 -16.44 -18.49 -23.07
CA ILE A 18 -16.72 -19.53 -24.06
C ILE A 18 -16.76 -18.91 -25.47
N SER A 19 -16.05 -19.53 -26.41
CA SER A 19 -16.05 -19.07 -27.80
C SER A 19 -17.24 -19.64 -28.58
N GLY A 20 -17.47 -19.14 -29.80
CA GLY A 20 -18.50 -19.68 -30.70
C GLY A 20 -18.36 -21.19 -30.87
N ASN A 21 -19.49 -21.88 -31.03
CA ASN A 21 -19.60 -23.35 -31.08
C ASN A 21 -19.17 -24.07 -29.78
N TRP A 22 -19.26 -23.39 -28.63
CA TRP A 22 -19.02 -24.00 -27.30
C TRP A 22 -17.59 -24.50 -27.07
N PHE A 23 -16.63 -23.92 -27.78
CA PHE A 23 -15.23 -24.25 -27.61
C PHE A 23 -14.63 -23.56 -26.40
N VAL A 24 -13.86 -24.33 -25.64
CA VAL A 24 -13.09 -23.87 -24.49
C VAL A 24 -11.64 -24.33 -24.61
N THR A 25 -10.71 -23.51 -24.15
CA THR A 25 -9.27 -23.81 -24.20
C THR A 25 -8.81 -24.35 -22.86
N LEU A 26 -8.15 -25.51 -22.84
CA LEU A 26 -7.48 -26.03 -21.66
C LEU A 26 -6.15 -25.31 -21.49
N ASN A 27 -6.12 -24.32 -20.58
CA ASN A 27 -4.91 -23.58 -20.24
C ASN A 27 -3.81 -24.53 -19.78
N LYS A 28 -2.53 -24.18 -20.02
CA LYS A 28 -1.37 -24.94 -19.53
C LYS A 28 -1.48 -25.29 -18.05
N LEU A 29 -1.97 -24.38 -17.20
CA LEU A 29 -2.17 -24.62 -15.77
C LEU A 29 -3.23 -25.71 -15.49
N VAL A 30 -4.29 -25.79 -16.32
CA VAL A 30 -5.33 -26.82 -16.20
C VAL A 30 -4.73 -28.19 -16.54
N LEU A 31 -3.99 -28.29 -17.65
CA LEU A 31 -3.32 -29.52 -18.05
C LEU A 31 -2.28 -29.96 -17.01
N GLN A 32 -1.48 -29.02 -16.51
CA GLN A 32 -0.50 -29.29 -15.45
C GLN A 32 -1.15 -29.81 -14.17
N HIS A 33 -2.31 -29.26 -13.77
CA HIS A 33 -3.08 -29.77 -12.64
C HIS A 33 -3.56 -31.21 -12.87
N LEU A 34 -3.94 -31.53 -14.11
CA LEU A 34 -4.30 -32.90 -14.50
C LEU A 34 -3.09 -33.84 -14.61
N GLY A 35 -1.85 -33.33 -14.52
CA GLY A 35 -0.63 -34.12 -14.59
C GLY A 35 0.00 -34.22 -15.98
N GLU A 36 -0.47 -33.44 -16.97
CA GLU A 36 0.02 -33.50 -18.36
C GLU A 36 0.47 -32.12 -18.88
N ASN A 37 1.33 -32.12 -19.89
CA ASN A 37 1.66 -30.88 -20.62
C ASN A 37 0.86 -30.74 -21.92
N GLN A 38 0.38 -31.85 -22.47
CA GLN A 38 -0.46 -31.95 -23.65
C GLN A 38 -1.37 -33.17 -23.51
N ALA A 39 -2.61 -33.06 -23.97
CA ALA A 39 -3.54 -34.18 -24.00
C ALA A 39 -4.13 -34.27 -25.41
N ASN A 40 -4.21 -35.49 -25.95
CA ASN A 40 -4.91 -35.76 -27.23
C ASN A 40 -6.41 -35.99 -27.01
N ARG A 41 -6.77 -36.42 -25.80
CA ARG A 41 -8.13 -36.72 -25.36
C ARG A 41 -8.25 -36.42 -23.88
N ILE A 42 -9.46 -36.01 -23.49
CA ILE A 42 -9.88 -35.88 -22.10
C ILE A 42 -11.20 -36.63 -21.92
N PHE A 43 -11.62 -36.83 -20.68
CA PHE A 43 -12.88 -37.47 -20.33
C PHE A 43 -13.74 -36.48 -19.55
N ILE A 44 -15.02 -36.38 -19.92
CA ILE A 44 -16.00 -35.53 -19.24
C ILE A 44 -17.06 -36.39 -18.57
N GLU A 45 -17.18 -36.24 -17.26
CA GLU A 45 -18.23 -36.83 -16.43
C GLU A 45 -19.32 -35.78 -16.15
N ALA A 46 -20.58 -36.13 -16.35
CA ALA A 46 -21.72 -35.32 -15.96
C ALA A 46 -22.47 -36.03 -14.82
N GLY A 47 -22.15 -35.69 -13.58
CA GLY A 47 -22.82 -36.19 -12.39
C GLY A 47 -23.30 -35.02 -11.53
N ASP A 48 -23.08 -35.12 -10.22
CA ASP A 48 -23.32 -34.02 -9.28
C ASP A 48 -22.54 -32.76 -9.72
N GLU A 49 -21.33 -32.93 -10.25
CA GLU A 49 -20.54 -31.87 -10.91
C GLU A 49 -20.20 -32.27 -12.35
N ILE A 50 -19.77 -31.30 -13.16
CA ILE A 50 -19.14 -31.57 -14.45
C ILE A 50 -17.63 -31.68 -14.25
N LEU A 51 -17.06 -32.87 -14.41
CA LEU A 51 -15.64 -33.11 -14.18
C LEU A 51 -14.90 -33.38 -15.50
N ILE A 52 -13.76 -32.73 -15.67
CA ILE A 52 -12.77 -33.07 -16.70
C ILE A 52 -11.65 -33.85 -16.03
N SER A 53 -11.31 -35.01 -16.59
CA SER A 53 -10.19 -35.83 -16.14
C SER A 53 -9.43 -36.44 -17.33
N LEU A 54 -8.30 -37.08 -17.05
CA LEU A 54 -7.53 -37.86 -18.03
C LEU A 54 -7.76 -39.37 -17.92
N ARG A 55 -8.61 -39.82 -16.99
CA ARG A 55 -8.84 -41.24 -16.75
C ARG A 55 -9.90 -41.78 -17.70
N GLU A 56 -9.58 -42.89 -18.37
CA GLU A 56 -10.47 -43.48 -19.38
C GLU A 56 -11.79 -44.02 -18.80
N ASP A 57 -11.84 -44.26 -17.49
CA ASP A 57 -13.01 -44.76 -16.76
C ASP A 57 -14.00 -43.67 -16.31
N SER A 58 -13.72 -42.39 -16.60
CA SER A 58 -14.42 -41.24 -15.99
C SER A 58 -15.41 -40.50 -16.91
N GLY A 59 -15.99 -41.17 -17.91
CA GLY A 59 -17.08 -40.60 -18.72
C GLY A 59 -16.81 -40.54 -20.22
N ILE A 60 -17.33 -39.52 -20.89
CA ILE A 60 -17.32 -39.43 -22.36
C ILE A 60 -15.96 -38.91 -22.84
N ALA A 61 -15.32 -39.64 -23.75
CA ALA A 61 -14.07 -39.22 -24.38
C ALA A 61 -14.31 -38.03 -25.33
N ILE A 62 -13.59 -36.93 -25.12
CA ILE A 62 -13.64 -35.73 -25.96
C ILE A 62 -12.25 -35.51 -26.59
N PRO A 63 -12.17 -35.39 -27.93
CA PRO A 63 -10.91 -35.09 -28.60
C PRO A 63 -10.43 -33.68 -28.26
N VAL A 64 -9.13 -33.53 -28.05
CA VAL A 64 -8.48 -32.22 -27.87
C VAL A 64 -7.93 -31.76 -29.21
N HIS A 65 -8.47 -30.66 -29.72
CA HIS A 65 -8.07 -30.06 -30.98
C HIS A 65 -6.81 -29.18 -30.83
N LYS A 66 -6.24 -28.75 -31.97
CA LYS A 66 -5.09 -27.85 -32.03
C LYS A 66 -5.30 -26.63 -31.12
N GLY A 67 -4.29 -26.32 -30.32
CA GLY A 67 -4.33 -25.24 -29.33
C GLY A 67 -5.03 -25.62 -28.02
N ASN A 68 -5.09 -26.92 -27.69
CA ASN A 68 -5.73 -27.46 -26.49
C ASN A 68 -7.22 -27.10 -26.37
N ARG A 69 -7.92 -27.06 -27.50
CA ARG A 69 -9.34 -26.69 -27.54
C ARG A 69 -10.21 -27.93 -27.47
N ILE A 70 -11.25 -27.89 -26.65
CA ILE A 70 -12.28 -28.92 -26.59
C ILE A 70 -13.64 -28.29 -26.92
N GLN A 71 -14.50 -29.06 -27.58
CA GLN A 71 -15.90 -28.68 -27.77
C GLN A 71 -16.72 -29.29 -26.65
N LEU A 72 -17.44 -28.46 -25.89
CA LEU A 72 -18.33 -28.98 -24.85
C LEU A 72 -19.55 -29.65 -25.50
N PRO A 73 -19.93 -30.87 -25.09
CA PRO A 73 -21.16 -31.51 -25.54
C PRO A 73 -22.39 -30.67 -25.20
N GLU A 74 -23.44 -30.74 -26.02
CA GLU A 74 -24.67 -29.99 -25.81
C GLU A 74 -25.33 -30.27 -24.46
N THR A 75 -25.25 -31.51 -23.98
CA THR A 75 -25.71 -31.90 -22.63
C THR A 75 -25.03 -31.10 -21.52
N ILE A 76 -23.71 -30.87 -21.63
CA ILE A 76 -22.93 -30.06 -20.69
C ILE A 76 -23.27 -28.58 -20.82
N VAL A 77 -23.41 -28.08 -22.05
CA VAL A 77 -23.80 -26.69 -22.34
C VAL A 77 -25.15 -26.37 -21.69
N ASN A 78 -26.12 -27.29 -21.84
CA ASN A 78 -27.45 -27.17 -21.26
C ASN A 78 -27.42 -27.28 -19.73
N ALA A 79 -26.70 -28.26 -19.17
CA ALA A 79 -26.57 -28.42 -17.71
C ALA A 79 -25.98 -27.18 -17.04
N LEU A 80 -24.96 -26.57 -17.65
CA LEU A 80 -24.34 -25.34 -17.16
C LEU A 80 -25.12 -24.06 -17.55
N SER A 81 -26.20 -24.18 -18.34
CA SER A 81 -26.97 -23.04 -18.86
C SER A 81 -26.09 -21.98 -19.53
N LEU A 82 -25.18 -22.42 -20.40
CA LEU A 82 -24.23 -21.56 -21.10
C LEU A 82 -24.87 -20.87 -22.30
N ARG A 83 -24.45 -19.63 -22.52
CA ARG A 83 -24.77 -18.79 -23.69
C ARG A 83 -23.47 -18.30 -24.34
N SER A 84 -23.55 -17.77 -25.55
CA SER A 84 -22.41 -17.09 -26.18
C SER A 84 -21.81 -16.06 -25.22
N ASN A 85 -20.47 -16.04 -25.11
CA ASN A 85 -19.70 -15.20 -24.18
C ASN A 85 -19.91 -15.46 -22.67
N SER A 86 -20.56 -16.57 -22.27
CA SER A 86 -20.59 -16.96 -20.85
C SER A 86 -19.19 -17.20 -20.32
N LEU A 87 -18.97 -16.86 -19.04
CA LEU A 87 -17.73 -17.21 -18.35
C LEU A 87 -17.83 -18.62 -17.81
N ILE A 88 -16.74 -19.38 -17.95
CA ILE A 88 -16.55 -20.67 -17.31
C ILE A 88 -15.30 -20.65 -16.44
N GLY A 89 -15.37 -21.36 -15.32
CA GLY A 89 -14.31 -21.53 -14.35
C GLY A 89 -13.90 -22.99 -14.27
N PHE A 90 -12.59 -23.23 -14.23
CA PHE A 90 -11.99 -24.55 -14.01
C PHE A 90 -11.53 -24.62 -12.56
N VAL A 91 -12.22 -25.40 -11.73
CA VAL A 91 -11.95 -25.49 -10.28
C VAL A 91 -11.21 -26.78 -9.97
N GLN A 92 -10.14 -26.69 -9.18
CA GLN A 92 -9.33 -27.85 -8.80
C GLN A 92 -10.18 -28.91 -8.07
N ARG A 93 -9.95 -30.17 -8.44
CA ARG A 93 -10.36 -31.38 -7.71
C ARG A 93 -9.16 -32.32 -7.63
N ASP A 94 -9.25 -33.36 -6.79
CA ASP A 94 -8.23 -34.41 -6.78
C ASP A 94 -8.21 -35.12 -8.14
N ARG A 95 -7.08 -35.04 -8.85
CA ARG A 95 -6.84 -35.64 -10.19
C ARG A 95 -7.86 -35.28 -11.28
N ALA A 96 -8.64 -34.24 -11.07
CA ALA A 96 -9.68 -33.78 -11.98
C ALA A 96 -9.85 -32.26 -11.88
N VAL A 97 -10.68 -31.70 -12.75
CA VAL A 97 -11.04 -30.28 -12.75
C VAL A 97 -12.54 -30.15 -12.97
N ALA A 98 -13.23 -29.48 -12.04
CA ALA A 98 -14.64 -29.18 -12.20
C ALA A 98 -14.85 -28.00 -13.16
N VAL A 99 -15.76 -28.14 -14.10
CA VAL A 99 -16.17 -27.07 -15.04
C VAL A 99 -17.46 -26.45 -14.54
N LYS A 100 -17.44 -25.16 -14.27
CA LYS A 100 -18.59 -24.43 -13.72
C LYS A 100 -18.85 -23.16 -14.51
N LYS A 101 -20.12 -22.76 -14.63
CA LYS A 101 -20.47 -21.42 -15.09
C LYS A 101 -20.02 -20.40 -14.03
N VAL A 102 -19.39 -19.31 -14.46
CA VAL A 102 -19.00 -18.21 -13.56
C VAL A 102 -19.91 -17.03 -13.81
N GLU A 103 -20.44 -16.46 -12.73
CA GLU A 103 -21.14 -15.18 -12.75
C GLU A 103 -20.47 -14.24 -11.77
N ILE A 104 -20.41 -12.95 -12.13
CA ILE A 104 -19.77 -11.93 -11.33
C ILE A 104 -20.82 -10.89 -11.01
N VAL A 105 -21.06 -10.70 -9.73
CA VAL A 105 -22.08 -9.78 -9.22
C VAL A 105 -21.37 -8.76 -8.35
N GLU A 106 -21.58 -7.49 -8.67
CA GLU A 106 -21.12 -6.39 -7.83
C GLU A 106 -22.23 -6.00 -6.86
N GLU A 107 -21.88 -5.89 -5.58
CA GLU A 107 -22.78 -5.44 -4.52
C GLU A 107 -22.09 -4.33 -3.74
N GLU A 108 -22.86 -3.33 -3.29
CA GLU A 108 -22.34 -2.36 -2.33
C GLU A 108 -22.33 -3.00 -0.94
N GLY A 109 -21.29 -2.75 -0.15
CA GLY A 109 -21.26 -3.18 1.24
C GLY A 109 -20.51 -2.18 2.10
N GLU A 110 -20.28 -2.53 3.37
CA GLU A 110 -19.51 -1.66 4.26
C GLU A 110 -18.01 -1.63 3.90
N ARG A 111 -17.52 -2.73 3.33
CA ARG A 111 -16.11 -2.97 3.03
C ARG A 111 -15.92 -3.83 1.81
N SER A 112 -14.89 -3.51 1.04
CA SER A 112 -14.53 -4.31 -0.12
C SER A 112 -14.07 -5.72 0.28
N LYS A 113 -14.67 -6.72 -0.34
CA LYS A 113 -14.30 -8.13 -0.23
C LYS A 113 -14.80 -8.88 -1.46
N ALA A 114 -14.14 -9.95 -1.84
CA ALA A 114 -14.67 -10.85 -2.85
C ALA A 114 -14.89 -12.26 -2.29
N LEU A 115 -16.01 -12.83 -2.66
CA LEU A 115 -16.45 -14.15 -2.24
C LEU A 115 -16.78 -14.97 -3.48
N ASP A 116 -16.25 -16.19 -3.58
CA ASP A 116 -16.77 -17.17 -4.52
C ASP A 116 -17.82 -18.03 -3.80
N ILE A 117 -19.06 -18.00 -4.27
CA ILE A 117 -20.13 -18.89 -3.84
C ILE A 117 -20.21 -20.04 -4.83
N GLU A 118 -19.75 -21.22 -4.42
CA GLU A 118 -19.67 -22.39 -5.26
C GLU A 118 -20.82 -23.37 -5.01
N THR A 119 -21.48 -23.74 -6.10
CA THR A 119 -22.50 -24.80 -6.21
C THR A 119 -21.99 -25.83 -7.22
N PRO A 120 -22.68 -26.97 -7.42
CA PRO A 120 -22.16 -28.02 -8.29
C PRO A 120 -21.94 -27.59 -9.76
N TYR A 121 -22.77 -26.69 -10.29
CA TYR A 121 -22.68 -26.22 -11.70
C TYR A 121 -22.25 -24.76 -11.87
N LYS A 122 -22.12 -24.01 -10.78
CA LYS A 122 -21.96 -22.55 -10.84
C LYS A 122 -21.06 -22.02 -9.74
N VAL A 123 -20.26 -21.02 -10.07
CA VAL A 123 -19.60 -20.12 -9.12
C VAL A 123 -20.16 -18.72 -9.30
N ILE A 124 -20.73 -18.15 -8.25
CA ILE A 124 -21.07 -16.72 -8.21
C ILE A 124 -19.96 -16.00 -7.45
N ARG A 125 -19.15 -15.24 -8.16
CA ARG A 125 -18.19 -14.32 -7.56
C ARG A 125 -18.90 -13.04 -7.17
N LYS A 126 -19.18 -12.88 -5.89
CA LYS A 126 -19.70 -11.63 -5.31
C LYS A 126 -18.55 -10.70 -4.99
N VAL A 127 -18.53 -9.55 -5.66
CA VAL A 127 -17.58 -8.46 -5.45
C VAL A 127 -18.29 -7.39 -4.65
N ILE A 128 -18.05 -7.40 -3.35
CA ILE A 128 -18.58 -6.37 -2.46
C ILE A 128 -17.61 -5.20 -2.50
N THR A 129 -18.14 -4.00 -2.69
CA THR A 129 -17.36 -2.78 -2.91
C THR A 129 -17.37 -1.87 -1.69
N ASN A 130 -16.34 -1.03 -1.55
CA ASN A 130 -16.35 0.04 -0.55
C ASN A 130 -17.37 1.12 -0.96
N PRO A 131 -18.14 1.65 0.01
CA PRO A 131 -19.01 2.80 -0.23
C PRO A 131 -18.16 4.07 -0.33
N MET A 132 -18.67 5.11 -0.98
CA MET A 132 -17.96 6.37 -1.10
C MET A 132 -17.98 7.16 0.21
N PRO A 133 -17.00 8.06 0.47
CA PRO A 133 -16.91 8.78 1.74
C PRO A 133 -18.18 9.52 2.15
N GLU A 134 -18.93 10.08 1.20
CA GLU A 134 -20.15 10.85 1.44
C GLU A 134 -21.25 10.01 2.12
N GLU A 135 -21.30 8.72 1.80
CA GLU A 135 -22.27 7.77 2.37
C GLU A 135 -21.76 7.16 3.69
N LEU A 136 -20.44 7.01 3.79
CA LEU A 136 -19.81 6.25 4.87
C LEU A 136 -19.50 7.11 6.10
N ILE A 137 -19.02 8.34 5.93
CA ILE A 137 -18.61 9.22 7.03
C ILE A 137 -19.74 9.40 8.07
N PRO A 138 -20.99 9.73 7.70
CA PRO A 138 -22.06 9.92 8.69
C PRO A 138 -22.33 8.66 9.53
N ARG A 139 -22.21 7.47 8.91
CA ARG A 139 -22.39 6.19 9.59
C ARG A 139 -21.26 5.94 10.59
N LEU A 140 -20.01 6.17 10.17
CA LEU A 140 -18.83 5.98 11.02
C LEU A 140 -18.79 7.00 12.17
N GLU A 141 -19.12 8.26 11.93
CA GLU A 141 -19.19 9.29 12.98
C GLU A 141 -20.22 8.91 14.05
N LYS A 142 -21.39 8.41 13.63
CA LYS A 142 -22.41 7.90 14.56
C LYS A 142 -21.88 6.72 15.39
N GLN A 143 -21.10 5.82 14.79
CA GLN A 143 -20.48 4.68 15.50
C GLN A 143 -19.39 5.12 16.48
N CYS A 144 -18.71 6.24 16.21
CA CYS A 144 -17.61 6.75 17.04
C CYS A 144 -18.05 7.78 18.11
N LYS A 145 -19.33 8.16 18.15
CA LYS A 145 -19.84 9.23 19.02
C LYS A 145 -19.58 8.95 20.51
N ASP A 146 -19.68 7.70 20.92
CA ASP A 146 -19.52 7.26 22.31
C ASP A 146 -18.15 6.58 22.52
N LEU A 147 -17.12 7.06 21.82
CA LEU A 147 -15.76 6.56 22.01
C LEU A 147 -15.31 6.82 23.45
N SER A 148 -15.11 5.76 24.21
CA SER A 148 -14.34 5.75 25.44
C SER A 148 -13.09 4.93 25.21
N LEU A 149 -11.94 5.47 25.61
CA LEU A 149 -10.74 4.66 25.77
C LEU A 149 -10.81 3.83 27.04
N ASP A 150 -10.03 2.75 27.09
CA ASP A 150 -10.07 1.80 28.20
C ASP A 150 -9.06 2.19 29.31
N TYR A 151 -7.95 2.85 28.96
CA TYR A 151 -6.85 3.23 29.87
C TYR A 151 -6.49 4.73 29.82
N ASP A 152 -5.85 5.22 30.88
CA ASP A 152 -5.49 6.63 31.07
C ASP A 152 -4.21 7.01 30.30
N VAL A 153 -4.38 7.67 29.16
CA VAL A 153 -3.27 8.22 28.37
C VAL A 153 -2.55 9.39 29.05
N ILE A 154 -3.24 10.15 29.93
CA ILE A 154 -2.63 11.30 30.61
C ILE A 154 -1.64 10.79 31.66
N GLY A 155 -2.03 9.77 32.42
CA GLY A 155 -1.15 9.05 33.33
C GLY A 155 0.11 8.51 32.64
N TYR A 156 -0.02 7.96 31.43
CA TYR A 156 1.12 7.51 30.62
C TYR A 156 2.12 8.63 30.33
N LEU A 157 1.62 9.81 29.94
CA LEU A 157 2.41 10.95 29.47
C LEU A 157 3.08 11.72 30.62
N LYS A 158 2.58 11.56 31.85
CA LYS A 158 3.00 12.35 33.00
C LYS A 158 4.50 12.19 33.29
N GLY A 159 5.23 13.31 33.33
CA GLY A 159 6.65 13.35 33.66
C GLY A 159 7.60 12.78 32.60
N ARG A 160 7.11 12.29 31.45
CA ARG A 160 7.97 11.83 30.35
C ARG A 160 8.66 13.00 29.65
N GLN A 161 9.96 12.83 29.41
CA GLN A 161 10.88 13.87 28.92
C GLN A 161 11.29 13.67 27.45
N THR A 162 10.41 13.11 26.62
CA THR A 162 10.68 12.90 25.19
C THR A 162 9.91 13.90 24.33
N LEU A 163 10.35 14.05 23.07
CA LEU A 163 9.70 14.94 22.11
C LEU A 163 8.23 14.53 21.89
N GLU A 164 7.98 13.24 21.70
CA GLU A 164 6.66 12.68 21.45
C GLU A 164 5.70 12.91 22.63
N ALA A 165 6.19 12.77 23.86
CA ALA A 165 5.41 13.03 25.05
C ALA A 165 5.06 14.52 25.19
N TRP A 166 6.03 15.40 24.97
CA TRP A 166 5.82 16.85 24.97
C TRP A 166 4.79 17.28 23.91
N GLN A 167 4.93 16.79 22.67
CA GLN A 167 3.96 17.06 21.59
C GLN A 167 2.57 16.55 21.92
N SER A 168 2.47 15.35 22.50
CA SER A 168 1.22 14.75 22.93
C SER A 168 0.51 15.64 23.97
N ARG A 169 1.24 16.08 25.01
CA ARG A 169 0.72 17.01 26.02
C ARG A 169 0.24 18.33 25.40
N LYS A 170 1.03 18.91 24.49
CA LYS A 170 0.66 20.14 23.75
C LYS A 170 -0.66 19.99 22.98
N ILE A 171 -0.86 18.89 22.25
CA ILE A 171 -2.10 18.61 21.51
C ILE A 171 -3.29 18.46 22.47
N LEU A 172 -3.08 17.82 23.61
CA LEU A 172 -4.10 17.62 24.64
C LEU A 172 -4.37 18.86 25.49
N THR A 173 -3.67 19.97 25.24
CA THR A 173 -3.68 21.19 26.04
C THR A 173 -3.36 20.92 27.53
N LEU A 174 -2.46 19.97 27.77
CA LEU A 174 -1.92 19.68 29.08
C LEU A 174 -0.66 20.53 29.27
N SER A 175 -0.51 21.08 30.47
CA SER A 175 0.66 21.86 30.85
C SER A 175 1.31 21.23 32.07
N GLU A 176 2.55 20.75 31.92
CA GLU A 176 3.41 20.47 33.07
C GLU A 176 4.29 21.70 33.37
N PRO A 177 4.59 21.99 34.65
CA PRO A 177 5.48 23.10 35.00
C PRO A 177 6.84 23.07 34.29
N SER A 178 7.32 21.87 33.93
CA SER A 178 8.59 21.65 33.24
C SER A 178 8.49 21.58 31.72
N ASP A 179 7.33 21.76 31.08
CA ASP A 179 7.21 21.58 29.62
C ASP A 179 8.03 22.60 28.81
N GLU A 180 8.19 23.82 29.30
CA GLU A 180 9.05 24.82 28.64
C GLU A 180 10.54 24.52 28.86
N GLU A 181 10.91 24.06 30.06
CA GLU A 181 12.28 23.62 30.36
C GLU A 181 12.65 22.42 29.48
N LEU A 182 11.79 21.40 29.45
CA LEU A 182 11.94 20.22 28.58
C LEU A 182 12.06 20.62 27.10
N ARG A 183 11.21 21.53 26.61
CA ARG A 183 11.31 22.03 25.24
C ARG A 183 12.68 22.63 24.96
N ASN A 184 13.19 23.48 25.86
CA ASN A 184 14.49 24.12 25.72
C ASN A 184 15.65 23.10 25.81
N ASP A 185 15.55 22.11 26.69
CA ASP A 185 16.52 21.02 26.80
C ASP A 185 16.55 20.15 25.53
N LEU A 186 15.38 19.85 24.95
CA LEU A 186 15.27 19.13 23.69
C LEU A 186 15.89 19.92 22.54
N ILE A 187 15.63 21.23 22.45
CA ILE A 187 16.26 22.12 21.45
C ILE A 187 17.78 22.09 21.63
N LYS A 188 18.26 22.29 22.86
CA LYS A 188 19.68 22.32 23.19
C LYS A 188 20.37 21.00 22.85
N ASP A 189 19.82 19.86 23.25
CA ASP A 189 20.39 18.52 22.98
C ASP A 189 20.63 18.28 21.47
N ARG A 190 19.74 18.81 20.62
CA ARG A 190 19.87 18.71 19.16
C ARG A 190 20.91 19.70 18.64
N LEU A 191 20.83 20.97 19.04
CA LEU A 191 21.72 22.02 18.54
C LEU A 191 23.18 21.85 18.99
N ASP A 192 23.42 21.31 20.19
CA ASP A 192 24.78 21.06 20.73
C ASP A 192 25.55 20.00 19.93
N LYS A 193 24.83 19.13 19.20
CA LYS A 193 25.40 18.09 18.33
C LYS A 193 25.60 18.53 16.88
N GLN A 194 25.16 19.74 16.53
CA GLN A 194 25.30 20.25 15.16
C GLN A 194 26.76 20.63 14.87
N GLU A 195 27.29 20.13 13.76
CA GLU A 195 28.64 20.45 13.30
C GLU A 195 28.76 21.89 12.77
N GLU A 196 30.00 22.35 12.59
CA GLU A 196 30.29 23.66 12.00
C GLU A 196 29.79 23.83 10.57
N ASN A 197 29.52 22.75 9.83
CA ASN A 197 28.94 22.82 8.48
C ASN A 197 27.40 22.91 8.51
N GLY A 198 26.76 22.82 9.68
CA GLY A 198 25.30 22.82 9.85
C GLY A 198 24.65 21.44 9.85
N SER A 199 25.38 20.39 9.51
CA SER A 199 24.88 19.02 9.50
C SER A 199 24.96 18.35 10.87
N TRP A 200 24.32 17.20 10.98
CA TRP A 200 24.55 16.25 12.07
C TRP A 200 25.30 15.04 11.50
N GLU A 201 26.56 14.89 11.93
CA GLU A 201 27.45 13.80 11.52
C GLU A 201 27.73 13.72 10.01
N GLY A 202 27.55 14.83 9.27
CA GLY A 202 27.60 14.82 7.80
C GLY A 202 26.52 13.95 7.15
N ASP A 203 25.50 13.52 7.89
CA ASP A 203 24.48 12.57 7.45
C ASP A 203 23.19 13.28 7.01
N VAL A 204 22.73 12.97 5.80
CA VAL A 204 21.54 13.59 5.19
C VAL A 204 20.27 13.26 5.97
N ILE A 205 20.15 12.02 6.44
CA ILE A 205 18.95 11.51 7.12
C ILE A 205 18.87 12.09 8.53
N LEU A 206 19.97 12.05 9.29
CA LEU A 206 20.01 12.65 10.63
C LEU A 206 19.80 14.16 10.58
N THR A 207 20.36 14.84 9.58
CA THR A 207 20.15 16.29 9.41
C THR A 207 18.69 16.62 9.11
N ALA A 208 18.04 15.86 8.22
CA ALA A 208 16.62 16.04 7.94
C ALA A 208 15.73 15.75 9.17
N ARG A 209 16.03 14.67 9.92
CA ARG A 209 15.35 14.33 11.17
C ARG A 209 15.44 15.49 12.18
N ASN A 210 16.64 15.98 12.47
CA ASN A 210 16.83 17.04 13.45
C ASN A 210 16.16 18.35 13.03
N LEU A 211 16.20 18.71 11.74
CA LEU A 211 15.47 19.88 11.24
C LEU A 211 13.96 19.75 11.47
N ARG A 212 13.37 18.59 11.15
CA ARG A 212 11.95 18.32 11.42
C ARG A 212 11.62 18.47 12.90
N GLU A 213 12.40 17.83 13.77
CA GLU A 213 12.17 17.86 15.22
C GLU A 213 12.33 19.28 15.80
N LEU A 214 13.32 20.05 15.35
CA LEU A 214 13.49 21.46 15.75
C LEU A 214 12.31 22.32 15.29
N THR A 215 11.77 22.05 14.09
CA THR A 215 10.58 22.73 13.59
C THR A 215 9.35 22.40 14.44
N GLU A 216 9.19 21.13 14.83
CA GLU A 216 8.14 20.69 15.73
C GLU A 216 8.24 21.30 17.14
N LEU A 217 9.48 21.55 17.59
CA LEU A 217 9.78 22.31 18.81
C LEU A 217 9.57 23.82 18.64
N GLY A 218 9.16 24.30 17.46
CA GLY A 218 8.78 25.68 17.20
C GLY A 218 9.91 26.59 16.74
N LEU A 219 11.07 26.05 16.35
CA LEU A 219 12.05 26.83 15.61
C LEU A 219 11.56 27.02 14.17
N THR A 220 11.99 28.10 13.54
CA THR A 220 11.61 28.46 12.18
C THR A 220 12.86 28.59 11.31
N ARG A 221 12.68 28.79 10.01
CA ARG A 221 13.77 29.03 9.06
C ARG A 221 14.61 30.28 9.35
N GLU A 222 14.13 31.19 10.20
CA GLU A 222 14.85 32.40 10.60
C GLU A 222 15.88 32.14 11.70
N ASP A 223 15.85 30.97 12.35
CA ASP A 223 16.89 30.58 13.29
C ASP A 223 18.20 30.25 12.55
N ASP A 224 19.32 30.84 12.97
CA ASP A 224 20.61 30.71 12.28
C ASP A 224 21.09 29.26 12.15
N LYS A 225 20.87 28.43 13.19
CA LYS A 225 21.30 27.03 13.20
C LYS A 225 20.42 26.19 12.28
N VAL A 226 19.11 26.45 12.26
CA VAL A 226 18.15 25.83 11.34
C VAL A 226 18.45 26.21 9.89
N LYS A 227 18.64 27.51 9.62
CA LYS A 227 18.99 28.03 8.30
C LYS A 227 20.27 27.42 7.77
N LYS A 228 21.27 27.24 8.62
CA LYS A 228 22.56 26.63 8.27
C LYS A 228 22.40 25.16 7.89
N ALA A 229 21.64 24.39 8.65
CA ALA A 229 21.31 23.00 8.32
C ALA A 229 20.50 22.87 7.02
N ALA A 230 19.50 23.74 6.83
CA ALA A 230 18.70 23.76 5.60
C ALA A 230 19.59 24.09 4.39
N THR A 231 20.46 25.10 4.50
CA THR A 231 21.45 25.44 3.48
C THR A 231 22.35 24.25 3.16
N TRP A 232 22.86 23.56 4.19
CA TRP A 232 23.68 22.36 4.00
C TRP A 232 22.96 21.28 3.19
N LEU A 233 21.68 21.02 3.46
CA LEU A 233 20.86 20.09 2.67
C LEU A 233 20.63 20.57 1.24
N LEU A 234 20.39 21.87 1.05
CA LEU A 234 20.14 22.48 -0.26
C LEU A 234 21.39 22.51 -1.14
N ASP A 235 22.58 22.59 -0.55
CA ASP A 235 23.86 22.63 -1.25
C ASP A 235 24.44 21.23 -1.58
N ARG A 236 23.79 20.15 -1.12
CA ARG A 236 24.26 18.78 -1.42
C ARG A 236 24.35 18.54 -2.94
N PRO A 237 25.31 17.75 -3.44
CA PRO A 237 25.35 17.39 -4.84
C PRO A 237 24.05 16.68 -5.26
N GLN A 238 23.68 16.89 -6.51
CA GLN A 238 22.52 16.27 -7.16
C GLN A 238 22.97 15.60 -8.44
N SER A 239 22.25 14.55 -8.84
CA SER A 239 22.51 13.87 -10.10
C SER A 239 21.82 14.60 -11.24
N PRO A 240 22.49 14.83 -12.40
CA PRO A 240 21.84 15.38 -13.58
C PRO A 240 20.73 14.45 -14.11
N HIS A 241 20.73 13.19 -13.70
CA HIS A 241 19.71 12.21 -14.06
C HIS A 241 18.49 12.25 -13.14
N ASN A 242 18.61 12.78 -11.93
CA ASN A 242 17.53 12.93 -10.96
C ASN A 242 17.60 14.32 -10.32
N PRO A 243 17.32 15.38 -11.10
CA PRO A 243 17.48 16.75 -10.63
C PRO A 243 16.55 17.04 -9.45
N GLY A 244 17.04 17.86 -8.51
CA GLY A 244 16.38 18.23 -7.26
C GLY A 244 16.51 17.18 -6.15
N MET A 245 16.68 15.90 -6.48
CA MET A 245 16.58 14.80 -5.51
C MET A 245 17.79 14.73 -4.57
N TRP A 246 17.56 14.26 -3.35
CA TRP A 246 18.61 13.97 -2.37
C TRP A 246 19.00 12.50 -2.40
N PHE A 247 20.29 12.25 -2.18
CA PHE A 247 20.87 10.93 -2.04
C PHE A 247 21.29 10.73 -0.60
N LEU A 248 21.40 9.47 -0.17
CA LEU A 248 21.81 9.14 1.20
C LEU A 248 23.21 9.71 1.53
N ASN A 249 24.11 9.79 0.54
CA ASN A 249 25.41 10.46 0.64
C ASN A 249 25.90 10.88 -0.75
N ASP A 250 26.98 11.67 -0.79
CA ASP A 250 27.47 12.29 -2.04
C ASP A 250 28.05 11.28 -3.02
N ARG A 251 28.72 10.25 -2.51
CA ARG A 251 29.30 9.19 -3.34
C ARG A 251 28.22 8.48 -4.16
N LEU A 252 27.00 8.37 -3.65
CA LEU A 252 25.89 7.76 -4.38
C LEU A 252 25.43 8.59 -5.59
N VAL A 253 25.69 9.90 -5.60
CA VAL A 253 25.45 10.76 -6.78
C VAL A 253 26.41 10.34 -7.91
N GLU A 254 27.69 10.24 -7.60
CA GLU A 254 28.73 9.81 -8.54
C GLU A 254 28.50 8.37 -9.03
N GLU A 255 28.20 7.43 -8.11
CA GLU A 255 27.89 6.04 -8.45
C GLU A 255 26.70 5.95 -9.41
N GLN A 256 25.68 6.80 -9.22
CA GLN A 256 24.55 6.82 -10.15
C GLN A 256 24.95 7.32 -11.54
N ILE A 257 25.69 8.43 -11.62
CA ILE A 257 26.16 9.00 -12.89
C ILE A 257 26.98 7.97 -13.65
N GLU A 258 27.89 7.27 -12.97
CA GLU A 258 28.69 6.19 -13.56
C GLU A 258 27.82 5.04 -14.07
N ILE A 259 26.88 4.55 -13.27
CA ILE A 259 25.98 3.44 -13.67
C ILE A 259 25.12 3.82 -14.86
N VAL A 260 24.55 5.03 -14.88
CA VAL A 260 23.75 5.51 -16.02
C VAL A 260 24.63 5.64 -17.27
N GLY A 261 25.83 6.19 -17.14
CA GLY A 261 26.80 6.31 -18.23
C GLY A 261 27.23 4.95 -18.81
N ARG A 262 27.53 3.95 -17.96
CA ARG A 262 27.81 2.58 -18.40
C ARG A 262 26.61 1.97 -19.14
N ARG A 263 25.41 2.16 -18.60
CA ARG A 263 24.19 1.59 -19.16
C ARG A 263 23.85 2.16 -20.54
N GLN A 264 24.11 3.45 -20.78
CA GLN A 264 23.94 4.06 -22.09
C GLN A 264 24.86 3.42 -23.15
N LYS A 265 26.04 2.94 -22.74
CA LYS A 265 27.01 2.25 -23.61
C LYS A 265 26.74 0.74 -23.74
N GLN A 266 25.99 0.16 -22.81
CA GLN A 266 25.74 -1.28 -22.76
C GLN A 266 24.69 -1.71 -23.80
N THR A 267 25.14 -2.44 -24.82
CA THR A 267 24.26 -2.97 -25.89
C THR A 267 23.78 -4.40 -25.64
N HIS A 268 24.46 -5.16 -24.77
CA HIS A 268 24.17 -6.59 -24.49
C HIS A 268 24.29 -6.92 -22.98
N GLY A 269 23.60 -7.98 -22.54
CA GLY A 269 23.68 -8.50 -21.17
C GLY A 269 22.70 -7.87 -20.16
N SER A 270 22.77 -8.33 -18.91
CA SER A 270 21.97 -7.77 -17.82
C SER A 270 22.42 -6.34 -17.50
N ARG A 271 21.47 -5.40 -17.52
CA ARG A 271 21.75 -3.98 -17.23
C ARG A 271 22.13 -3.79 -15.77
N ASP A 272 23.20 -3.01 -15.56
CA ASP A 272 23.58 -2.53 -14.23
C ASP A 272 22.41 -1.83 -13.52
N ARG A 273 22.34 -2.00 -12.20
CA ARG A 273 21.29 -1.43 -11.35
C ARG A 273 21.90 -0.65 -10.20
N PHE A 274 21.43 0.57 -10.01
CA PHE A 274 21.78 1.41 -8.87
C PHE A 274 21.10 0.93 -7.56
N ARG A 275 20.04 0.14 -7.68
CA ARG A 275 19.26 -0.41 -6.56
C ARG A 275 19.99 -1.55 -5.85
N LYS A 276 20.99 -1.21 -5.03
CA LYS A 276 21.56 -2.10 -4.02
C LYS A 276 20.85 -1.82 -2.68
N ARG A 277 20.87 -2.81 -1.78
CA ARG A 277 20.32 -2.68 -0.41
C ARG A 277 21.38 -3.01 0.64
N PRO A 278 22.50 -2.27 0.74
CA PRO A 278 23.49 -2.51 1.77
C PRO A 278 22.87 -2.30 3.15
N VAL A 279 23.21 -3.19 4.09
CA VAL A 279 22.66 -3.16 5.46
C VAL A 279 22.95 -1.81 6.15
N LEU A 280 24.13 -1.22 5.91
CA LEU A 280 24.49 0.08 6.48
C LEU A 280 23.62 1.22 5.95
N GLU A 281 23.29 1.23 4.65
CA GLU A 281 22.40 2.23 4.06
C GLU A 281 20.97 2.11 4.60
N ILE A 282 20.49 0.87 4.81
CA ILE A 282 19.19 0.62 5.45
C ILE A 282 19.19 1.13 6.89
N LYS A 283 20.26 0.85 7.66
CA LYS A 283 20.39 1.32 9.05
C LYS A 283 20.39 2.85 9.14
N ALA A 284 21.11 3.52 8.23
CA ALA A 284 21.14 4.99 8.17
C ALA A 284 19.74 5.57 7.94
N VAL A 285 18.98 5.03 6.98
CA VAL A 285 17.60 5.46 6.74
C VAL A 285 16.69 5.24 7.96
N LYS A 286 16.83 4.09 8.64
CA LYS A 286 16.08 3.79 9.86
C LYS A 286 16.42 4.73 11.01
N ALA A 287 17.64 5.27 11.07
CA ALA A 287 18.03 6.24 12.09
C ALA A 287 17.28 7.58 11.96
N GLY A 288 16.72 7.91 10.79
CA GLY A 288 15.89 9.10 10.60
C GLY A 288 14.42 8.93 10.94
N TYR A 289 13.97 7.68 11.09
CA TYR A 289 12.55 7.36 11.21
C TYR A 289 12.32 6.04 11.97
N ASP A 290 11.85 6.17 13.21
CA ASP A 290 11.87 5.04 14.17
C ASP A 290 10.80 3.97 13.87
N LEU A 291 9.76 4.27 13.09
CA LEU A 291 8.65 3.33 12.77
C LEU A 291 8.89 2.48 11.50
N LEU A 292 10.13 2.42 10.98
CA LEU A 292 10.42 1.69 9.74
C LEU A 292 10.75 0.22 9.97
N ARG A 293 9.88 -0.65 9.44
CA ARG A 293 10.09 -2.10 9.45
C ARG A 293 11.02 -2.55 8.32
N ASP A 294 10.77 -2.12 7.08
CA ASP A 294 11.62 -2.45 5.91
C ASP A 294 11.89 -1.22 5.01
N VAL A 295 13.06 -1.19 4.37
CA VAL A 295 13.53 -0.06 3.55
C VAL A 295 13.87 -0.54 2.15
N CYS A 296 12.98 -0.27 1.17
CA CYS A 296 13.09 -0.78 -0.20
C CYS A 296 13.82 0.14 -1.21
N GLY A 297 14.22 1.35 -0.80
CA GLY A 297 14.84 2.38 -1.65
C GLY A 297 15.71 3.37 -0.87
N SER A 298 16.71 2.84 -0.17
CA SER A 298 17.52 3.58 0.82
C SER A 298 18.40 4.67 0.23
N ARG A 299 18.61 4.68 -1.10
CA ARG A 299 19.64 5.52 -1.73
C ARG A 299 19.12 6.86 -2.19
N ILE A 300 17.86 6.93 -2.63
CA ILE A 300 17.25 8.16 -3.19
C ILE A 300 15.92 8.46 -2.52
N MET A 301 14.95 7.54 -2.62
CA MET A 301 13.56 7.89 -2.32
C MET A 301 13.33 8.18 -0.84
N TRP A 302 13.96 7.39 0.04
CA TRP A 302 13.88 7.64 1.47
C TRP A 302 14.56 8.95 1.89
N PRO A 303 15.83 9.22 1.51
CA PRO A 303 16.45 10.53 1.72
C PRO A 303 15.60 11.69 1.17
N ASN A 304 15.10 11.56 -0.05
CA ASN A 304 14.30 12.59 -0.68
C ASN A 304 13.00 12.88 0.08
N ALA A 305 12.28 11.85 0.53
CA ALA A 305 11.05 12.05 1.29
C ALA A 305 11.32 12.73 2.64
N GLN A 306 12.34 12.30 3.38
CA GLN A 306 12.67 12.89 4.69
C GLN A 306 13.19 14.33 4.58
N VAL A 307 14.05 14.62 3.59
CA VAL A 307 14.55 15.97 3.35
C VAL A 307 13.43 16.89 2.89
N LEU A 308 12.55 16.44 1.98
CA LEU A 308 11.40 17.24 1.56
C LEU A 308 10.44 17.52 2.70
N GLU A 309 10.12 16.53 3.55
CA GLU A 309 9.28 16.75 4.74
C GLU A 309 9.85 17.88 5.60
N ALA A 310 11.15 17.80 5.95
CA ALA A 310 11.80 18.79 6.78
C ALA A 310 11.82 20.20 6.14
N LEU A 311 12.18 20.30 4.86
CA LEU A 311 12.25 21.59 4.15
C LEU A 311 10.87 22.21 3.91
N LEU A 312 9.84 21.40 3.63
CA LEU A 312 8.47 21.89 3.46
C LEU A 312 7.88 22.39 4.77
N MET A 313 8.15 21.71 5.90
CA MET A 313 7.74 22.19 7.23
C MET A 313 8.39 23.54 7.61
N LEU A 314 9.56 23.84 7.04
CA LEU A 314 10.29 25.09 7.19
C LEU A 314 9.96 26.13 6.10
N GLU A 315 8.92 25.91 5.31
CA GLU A 315 8.46 26.84 4.27
C GLU A 315 9.51 27.13 3.18
N TYR A 316 10.40 26.18 2.87
CA TYR A 316 11.35 26.26 1.74
C TYR A 316 10.73 25.80 0.41
N GLU A 317 9.41 25.78 0.29
CA GLU A 317 8.74 25.29 -0.90
C GLU A 317 9.15 26.07 -2.15
N ASP A 318 9.34 27.38 -2.04
CA ASP A 318 9.74 28.28 -3.15
C ASP A 318 11.20 28.13 -3.60
N ASN A 319 12.03 27.39 -2.84
CA ASN A 319 13.40 27.14 -3.22
C ASN A 319 13.49 26.34 -4.55
N GLU A 320 14.37 26.77 -5.46
CA GLU A 320 14.52 26.19 -6.80
C GLU A 320 14.76 24.67 -6.77
N ARG A 321 15.59 24.18 -5.84
CA ARG A 321 15.88 22.75 -5.71
C ARG A 321 14.65 21.99 -5.23
N VAL A 322 13.93 22.53 -4.24
CA VAL A 322 12.71 21.92 -3.69
C VAL A 322 11.63 21.85 -4.77
N GLN A 323 11.40 22.94 -5.51
CA GLN A 323 10.51 22.95 -6.67
C GLN A 323 10.92 21.92 -7.73
N THR A 324 12.22 21.79 -7.99
CA THR A 324 12.74 20.79 -8.94
C THR A 324 12.45 19.36 -8.46
N ALA A 325 12.64 19.07 -7.17
CA ALA A 325 12.32 17.77 -6.60
C ALA A 325 10.80 17.47 -6.64
N ILE A 326 9.95 18.44 -6.31
CA ILE A 326 8.48 18.32 -6.41
C ILE A 326 8.06 18.05 -7.87
N ASN A 327 8.64 18.79 -8.82
CA ASN A 327 8.41 18.58 -10.25
C ASN A 327 8.87 17.20 -10.72
N SER A 328 9.98 16.70 -10.19
CA SER A 328 10.45 15.32 -10.43
C SER A 328 9.44 14.30 -9.88
N LEU A 329 8.98 14.46 -8.65
CA LEU A 329 8.00 13.56 -8.03
C LEU A 329 6.66 13.55 -8.77
N THR A 330 6.22 14.67 -9.32
CA THR A 330 4.94 14.76 -10.07
C THR A 330 4.98 14.21 -11.48
N ARG A 331 6.16 13.78 -11.97
CA ARG A 331 6.34 13.16 -13.30
C ARG A 331 6.55 11.65 -13.24
N GLY A 332 6.89 11.11 -12.08
CA GLY A 332 7.37 9.73 -11.91
C GLY A 332 6.45 8.86 -11.04
N ARG A 333 6.77 7.57 -10.99
CA ARG A 333 6.24 6.67 -9.95
C ARG A 333 7.09 6.80 -8.70
N TRP A 334 6.49 6.85 -7.52
CA TRP A 334 7.20 7.00 -6.25
C TRP A 334 7.83 5.69 -5.77
N CYS A 335 8.78 5.16 -6.54
CA CYS A 335 9.56 3.99 -6.19
C CYS A 335 10.99 4.16 -6.71
N GLU A 336 12.01 3.78 -5.92
CA GLU A 336 13.41 3.88 -6.34
C GLU A 336 13.68 3.11 -7.65
N CYS A 337 12.87 2.09 -7.96
CA CYS A 337 12.93 1.38 -9.23
C CYS A 337 12.73 2.29 -10.46
N ALA A 338 11.98 3.39 -10.31
CA ALA A 338 11.78 4.38 -11.36
C ALA A 338 12.97 5.35 -11.46
N TYR A 339 13.63 5.67 -10.35
CA TYR A 339 14.69 6.70 -10.28
C TYR A 339 16.11 6.15 -10.43
N GLN A 340 16.33 4.85 -10.21
CA GLN A 340 17.65 4.19 -10.39
C GLN A 340 18.24 4.31 -11.81
N HIS A 341 17.49 4.86 -12.75
CA HIS A 341 17.86 4.99 -14.16
C HIS A 341 17.89 6.45 -14.63
N GLY A 342 17.56 7.39 -13.75
CA GLY A 342 17.29 8.76 -14.14
C GLY A 342 15.97 8.96 -14.85
N PHE A 343 15.56 10.22 -14.93
CA PHE A 343 14.53 10.66 -15.84
C PHE A 343 15.02 10.52 -17.28
N THR A 344 14.30 9.74 -18.06
CA THR A 344 14.47 9.70 -19.51
C THR A 344 13.44 10.60 -20.18
N PRO A 345 13.70 11.20 -21.34
CA PRO A 345 12.67 11.93 -22.09
C PRO A 345 11.44 11.06 -22.42
N LYS A 346 11.62 9.73 -22.50
CA LYS A 346 10.50 8.77 -22.66
C LYS A 346 9.60 8.72 -21.43
N THR A 347 10.13 8.89 -20.22
CA THR A 347 9.32 9.04 -18.99
C THR A 347 8.67 10.42 -18.86
N GLU A 348 9.19 11.45 -19.54
CA GLU A 348 8.52 12.77 -19.60
C GLU A 348 7.30 12.79 -20.54
N LEU A 349 7.30 11.97 -21.60
CA LEU A 349 6.18 11.89 -22.54
C LEU A 349 4.90 11.33 -21.91
N THR A 350 5.00 10.54 -20.83
CA THR A 350 3.83 10.12 -20.03
C THR A 350 3.35 11.18 -19.03
N ALA A 351 4.10 12.27 -18.82
CA ALA A 351 3.84 13.27 -17.79
C ALA A 351 3.27 14.61 -18.31
N LYS A 352 3.06 14.74 -19.63
CA LYS A 352 2.55 15.96 -20.27
C LYS A 352 1.01 15.97 -20.32
N GLY A 353 0.37 16.21 -19.16
CA GLY A 353 -1.02 16.70 -19.10
C GLY A 353 -1.77 16.50 -17.77
N PRO A 354 -2.75 17.37 -17.44
CA PRO A 354 -3.85 17.10 -16.50
C PRO A 354 -4.46 15.68 -16.54
N PRO A 355 -4.56 15.00 -17.71
CA PRO A 355 -5.00 13.61 -17.78
C PRO A 355 -4.25 12.63 -16.87
N VAL A 356 -3.00 12.89 -16.47
CA VAL A 356 -2.21 11.94 -15.66
C VAL A 356 -2.70 11.85 -14.21
N ILE A 357 -3.07 12.98 -13.61
CA ILE A 357 -3.54 12.99 -12.21
C ILE A 357 -4.97 12.47 -12.13
N GLU A 358 -5.83 12.86 -13.06
CA GLU A 358 -7.21 12.35 -13.13
C GLU A 358 -7.25 10.84 -13.38
N ASP A 359 -6.38 10.34 -14.27
CA ASP A 359 -6.23 8.90 -14.48
C ASP A 359 -5.70 8.19 -13.23
N LEU A 360 -4.70 8.77 -12.56
CA LEU A 360 -4.17 8.22 -11.30
C LEU A 360 -5.25 8.17 -10.22
N GLU A 361 -5.99 9.26 -10.02
CA GLU A 361 -7.10 9.35 -9.07
C GLU A 361 -8.16 8.30 -9.40
N ARG A 362 -8.60 8.22 -10.65
CA ARG A 362 -9.57 7.21 -11.09
C ARG A 362 -9.07 5.79 -10.79
N VAL A 363 -7.81 5.49 -11.07
CA VAL A 363 -7.21 4.18 -10.76
C VAL A 363 -7.17 3.94 -9.25
N CYS A 364 -6.73 4.92 -8.45
CA CYS A 364 -6.64 4.77 -7.00
C CYS A 364 -8.02 4.71 -6.32
N MET A 365 -9.01 5.43 -6.82
CA MET A 365 -10.42 5.32 -6.40
C MET A 365 -10.99 3.95 -6.77
N THR A 366 -10.64 3.42 -7.94
CA THR A 366 -11.03 2.06 -8.35
C THR A 366 -10.40 1.02 -7.43
N GLN A 367 -9.10 1.17 -7.11
CA GLN A 367 -8.41 0.34 -6.11
C GLN A 367 -9.08 0.45 -4.75
N TYR A 368 -9.47 1.65 -4.30
CA TYR A 368 -10.26 1.79 -3.08
C TYR A 368 -11.55 0.98 -3.17
N LYS A 369 -12.36 1.20 -4.21
CA LYS A 369 -13.66 0.57 -4.39
C LYS A 369 -13.59 -0.96 -4.36
N TYR A 370 -12.59 -1.54 -5.04
CA TYR A 370 -12.46 -3.00 -5.19
C TYR A 370 -11.37 -3.62 -4.30
N GLY A 371 -10.95 -2.93 -3.24
CA GLY A 371 -10.04 -3.51 -2.25
C GLY A 371 -8.64 -3.85 -2.78
N GLY A 372 -8.12 -2.98 -3.62
CA GLY A 372 -6.80 -3.04 -4.20
C GLY A 372 -6.72 -3.47 -5.65
N ILE A 373 -7.85 -3.84 -6.23
CA ILE A 373 -7.92 -4.24 -7.64
C ILE A 373 -8.17 -3.02 -8.53
N ASN A 374 -7.40 -2.91 -9.62
CA ASN A 374 -7.44 -1.77 -10.54
C ASN A 374 -8.69 -1.71 -11.41
N ASP A 375 -9.38 -2.84 -11.60
CA ASP A 375 -10.54 -2.96 -12.49
C ASP A 375 -11.31 -4.25 -12.15
N LEU A 376 -12.64 -4.19 -12.19
CA LEU A 376 -13.51 -5.36 -12.11
C LEU A 376 -13.20 -6.39 -13.21
N GLU A 377 -12.73 -5.97 -14.39
CA GLU A 377 -12.35 -6.91 -15.46
C GLU A 377 -11.22 -7.87 -15.04
N ILE A 378 -10.34 -7.48 -14.11
CA ILE A 378 -9.33 -8.39 -13.51
C ILE A 378 -10.02 -9.54 -12.76
N LEU A 379 -11.21 -9.31 -12.20
CA LEU A 379 -12.01 -10.34 -11.55
C LEU A 379 -12.78 -11.21 -12.55
N LYS A 380 -13.00 -10.72 -13.78
CA LYS A 380 -13.72 -11.41 -14.87
C LYS A 380 -12.83 -12.25 -15.77
N GLU A 381 -11.57 -11.87 -15.88
CA GLU A 381 -10.64 -12.50 -16.78
C GLU A 381 -9.41 -12.93 -15.99
N ASN A 382 -9.00 -14.20 -16.13
CA ASN A 382 -7.59 -14.55 -15.85
C ASN A 382 -6.74 -13.98 -17.00
N VAL A 383 -6.71 -12.65 -17.16
CA VAL A 383 -5.73 -12.05 -18.06
C VAL A 383 -4.39 -12.32 -17.41
N ASN A 384 -3.50 -12.95 -18.17
CA ASN A 384 -2.08 -13.04 -17.88
C ASN A 384 -1.44 -11.63 -17.84
N TYR A 385 -1.94 -10.70 -17.02
CA TYR A 385 -1.29 -9.42 -16.78
C TYR A 385 0.10 -9.67 -16.16
N LYS A 386 0.21 -10.78 -15.40
CA LYS A 386 1.43 -11.55 -15.18
C LYS A 386 1.09 -13.04 -15.22
N PRO A 387 1.81 -13.88 -15.98
CA PRO A 387 1.64 -15.34 -15.89
C PRO A 387 1.79 -15.80 -14.43
N GLY A 388 0.74 -16.39 -13.86
CA GLY A 388 0.78 -17.07 -12.56
C GLY A 388 0.33 -16.28 -11.31
N MET A 389 -0.27 -15.10 -11.45
CA MET A 389 -0.97 -14.47 -10.32
C MET A 389 -2.46 -14.82 -10.38
N LEU A 390 -2.85 -15.85 -9.62
CA LEU A 390 -4.25 -16.17 -9.32
C LEU A 390 -4.65 -15.39 -8.07
N ILE A 391 -5.90 -14.94 -7.99
CA ILE A 391 -6.50 -14.46 -6.73
C ILE A 391 -6.82 -15.68 -5.88
N PRO A 392 -6.06 -15.97 -4.81
CA PRO A 392 -6.27 -17.21 -4.07
C PRO A 392 -7.49 -17.13 -3.16
N ARG A 393 -8.18 -18.24 -3.04
CA ARG A 393 -9.14 -18.51 -1.97
C ARG A 393 -8.36 -18.80 -0.69
N LYS A 394 -8.63 -18.04 0.37
CA LYS A 394 -7.95 -18.09 1.68
C LYS A 394 -8.72 -18.84 2.76
N LYS A 395 -10.05 -18.86 2.67
CA LYS A 395 -10.93 -19.46 3.67
C LYS A 395 -12.13 -20.09 2.98
N ALA A 396 -12.53 -21.28 3.40
CA ALA A 396 -13.75 -21.95 2.96
C ALA A 396 -14.75 -22.02 4.12
N ILE A 397 -16.02 -21.74 3.85
CA ILE A 397 -17.12 -21.85 4.79
C ILE A 397 -18.20 -22.70 4.12
N SER A 398 -18.41 -23.92 4.65
CA SER A 398 -19.48 -24.80 4.19
C SER A 398 -20.82 -24.26 4.69
N LYS A 399 -21.79 -24.13 3.78
CA LYS A 399 -23.19 -23.85 4.05
C LYS A 399 -24.03 -25.03 3.54
N LYS A 400 -25.33 -25.03 3.84
CA LYS A 400 -26.23 -26.13 3.50
C LYS A 400 -26.23 -26.46 2.00
N ASP A 401 -26.24 -25.43 1.14
CA ASP A 401 -26.46 -25.59 -0.30
C ASP A 401 -25.27 -25.12 -1.17
N HIS A 402 -24.22 -24.57 -0.54
CA HIS A 402 -23.06 -24.00 -1.22
C HIS A 402 -21.83 -23.94 -0.31
N ILE A 403 -20.67 -23.65 -0.91
CA ILE A 403 -19.45 -23.32 -0.17
C ILE A 403 -19.05 -21.89 -0.50
N GLU A 404 -18.79 -21.09 0.53
CA GLU A 404 -18.29 -19.72 0.38
C GLU A 404 -16.77 -19.71 0.53
N TYR A 405 -16.08 -19.13 -0.44
CA TYR A 405 -14.64 -18.94 -0.40
C TYR A 405 -14.27 -17.47 -0.33
N THR A 406 -13.54 -17.05 0.70
CA THR A 406 -12.98 -15.69 0.78
C THR A 406 -11.77 -15.56 -0.12
N LEU A 407 -11.75 -14.55 -0.99
CA LEU A 407 -10.65 -14.26 -1.91
C LEU A 407 -9.63 -13.27 -1.31
N ALA A 408 -8.36 -13.43 -1.67
CA ALA A 408 -7.31 -12.49 -1.31
C ALA A 408 -7.21 -11.35 -2.32
N LEU A 409 -7.74 -10.18 -1.99
CA LEU A 409 -7.67 -9.00 -2.87
C LEU A 409 -6.27 -8.32 -2.88
N ASP A 410 -5.33 -8.83 -2.08
CA ASP A 410 -4.02 -8.23 -1.79
C ASP A 410 -3.04 -8.23 -2.98
N GLU A 411 -3.25 -7.39 -3.99
CA GLU A 411 -2.26 -7.14 -5.05
C GLU A 411 -1.61 -5.75 -4.97
N LEU A 412 -2.04 -4.92 -4.02
CA LEU A 412 -1.45 -3.60 -3.81
C LEU A 412 -0.09 -3.72 -3.15
N ASN A 413 0.96 -3.72 -3.97
CA ASN A 413 2.31 -3.51 -3.49
C ASN A 413 2.52 -2.02 -3.18
N VAL A 414 2.13 -1.60 -1.98
CA VAL A 414 2.49 -0.29 -1.44
C VAL A 414 3.89 -0.36 -0.86
N SER A 415 4.81 0.41 -1.45
CA SER A 415 6.19 0.47 -0.99
C SER A 415 6.37 1.56 0.07
N GLY A 416 7.18 1.31 1.09
CA GLY A 416 7.37 2.30 2.16
C GLY A 416 7.90 3.66 1.67
N CYS A 417 8.69 3.69 0.59
CA CYS A 417 9.17 4.96 0.03
C CYS A 417 8.07 5.79 -0.64
N GLU A 418 7.05 5.14 -1.19
CA GLU A 418 5.87 5.81 -1.73
C GLU A 418 5.06 6.44 -0.60
N THR A 419 4.86 5.70 0.48
CA THR A 419 4.09 6.14 1.65
C THR A 419 4.73 7.33 2.35
N MET A 420 6.06 7.34 2.52
CA MET A 420 6.73 8.53 3.05
C MET A 420 6.74 9.72 2.10
N THR A 421 6.72 9.47 0.79
CA THR A 421 6.59 10.57 -0.18
C THR A 421 5.21 11.21 -0.05
N VAL A 422 4.15 10.41 0.13
CA VAL A 422 2.81 10.93 0.50
C VAL A 422 2.94 11.76 1.77
N LYS A 423 3.48 11.21 2.86
CA LYS A 423 3.64 11.94 4.12
C LYS A 423 4.29 13.31 3.95
N ALA A 424 5.45 13.36 3.29
CA ALA A 424 6.19 14.59 3.05
C ALA A 424 5.36 15.64 2.28
N LEU A 425 4.60 15.20 1.27
CA LEU A 425 3.71 16.06 0.49
C LEU A 425 2.43 16.46 1.24
N GLY A 426 2.20 16.01 2.46
CA GLY A 426 1.12 16.53 3.32
C GLY A 426 1.34 17.99 3.73
N CYS A 427 2.61 18.42 3.78
CA CYS A 427 3.01 19.78 4.18
C CYS A 427 3.09 20.77 3.01
N ILE A 428 2.75 20.35 1.78
CA ILE A 428 2.94 21.18 0.58
C ILE A 428 1.76 22.11 0.31
N ASN A 429 2.04 23.30 -0.21
CA ASN A 429 1.03 24.26 -0.71
C ASN A 429 0.73 24.08 -2.20
N ASN A 430 1.66 23.52 -2.98
CA ASN A 430 1.47 23.21 -4.39
C ASN A 430 0.28 22.24 -4.58
N ALA A 431 -0.85 22.79 -5.04
CA ALA A 431 -2.10 22.05 -5.19
C ALA A 431 -1.97 20.82 -6.09
N ARG A 432 -1.14 20.88 -7.14
CA ARG A 432 -0.94 19.77 -8.07
C ARG A 432 -0.25 18.59 -7.39
N ALA A 433 0.85 18.85 -6.68
CA ALA A 433 1.59 17.83 -5.97
C ALA A 433 0.78 17.26 -4.79
N ARG A 434 0.05 18.13 -4.08
CA ARG A 434 -0.87 17.73 -3.01
C ARG A 434 -1.96 16.80 -3.53
N ARG A 435 -2.64 17.16 -4.63
CA ARG A 435 -3.68 16.34 -5.27
C ARG A 435 -3.14 14.96 -5.70
N MET A 436 -1.92 14.88 -6.21
CA MET A 436 -1.28 13.60 -6.51
C MET A 436 -1.08 12.74 -5.26
N ALA A 437 -0.68 13.32 -4.13
CA ALA A 437 -0.54 12.59 -2.87
C ALA A 437 -1.90 12.13 -2.32
N GLU A 438 -2.93 12.98 -2.43
CA GLU A 438 -4.31 12.64 -2.08
C GLU A 438 -4.87 11.50 -2.95
N ALA A 439 -4.52 11.42 -4.23
CA ALA A 439 -4.85 10.28 -5.09
C ALA A 439 -4.34 8.97 -4.48
N HIS A 440 -3.09 8.95 -4.00
CA HIS A 440 -2.50 7.77 -3.39
C HIS A 440 -3.12 7.40 -2.04
N LEU A 441 -3.75 8.34 -1.31
CA LEU A 441 -4.51 8.04 -0.09
C LEU A 441 -5.69 7.10 -0.37
N TRP A 442 -6.38 7.23 -1.52
CA TRP A 442 -7.45 6.30 -1.90
C TRP A 442 -6.96 4.86 -1.98
N ARG A 443 -5.83 4.66 -2.65
CA ARG A 443 -5.22 3.34 -2.75
C ARG A 443 -4.82 2.80 -1.38
N PHE A 444 -4.26 3.62 -0.50
CA PHE A 444 -3.89 3.21 0.85
C PHE A 444 -5.13 2.84 1.67
N ALA A 445 -6.20 3.63 1.57
CA ALA A 445 -7.49 3.33 2.21
C ALA A 445 -8.08 2.00 1.72
N GLY A 446 -7.81 1.65 0.45
CA GLY A 446 -8.19 0.38 -0.13
C GLY A 446 -7.58 -0.85 0.56
N LEU A 447 -6.53 -0.68 1.39
CA LEU A 447 -5.87 -1.76 2.14
C LEU A 447 -6.47 -1.98 3.53
N GLN A 448 -7.38 -1.12 3.98
CA GLN A 448 -7.94 -1.17 5.34
C GLN A 448 -9.11 -2.17 5.42
N HIS A 449 -8.78 -3.46 5.42
CA HIS A 449 -9.75 -4.54 5.31
C HIS A 449 -10.21 -5.15 6.65
N GLY A 450 -9.39 -5.10 7.71
CA GLY A 450 -9.66 -5.78 8.97
C GLY A 450 -10.85 -5.16 9.68
N THR A 451 -11.81 -5.97 10.17
CA THR A 451 -13.16 -5.53 10.65
C THR A 451 -13.16 -4.44 11.73
N ASP A 452 -12.06 -4.27 12.45
CA ASP A 452 -11.83 -3.23 13.46
C ASP A 452 -11.12 -1.97 12.92
N GLY A 453 -10.84 -1.92 11.62
CA GLY A 453 -10.10 -0.84 10.97
C GLY A 453 -8.63 -1.15 10.74
N GLU A 454 -8.19 -2.38 11.04
CA GLU A 454 -6.82 -2.80 10.79
C GLU A 454 -6.48 -2.79 9.29
N PHE A 455 -5.27 -2.37 8.96
CA PHE A 455 -4.72 -2.54 7.63
C PHE A 455 -4.40 -4.01 7.38
N ALA A 456 -4.68 -4.51 6.17
CA ALA A 456 -4.48 -5.92 5.87
C ALA A 456 -3.03 -6.36 6.16
N SER A 457 -2.91 -7.34 7.06
CA SER A 457 -1.63 -7.91 7.44
C SER A 457 -0.94 -8.56 6.23
N GLY A 458 0.28 -8.14 5.91
CA GLY A 458 1.00 -8.65 4.74
C GLY A 458 2.13 -7.74 4.25
N ILE A 459 2.33 -7.69 2.93
CA ILE A 459 3.43 -6.95 2.27
C ILE A 459 3.44 -5.47 2.67
N THR A 460 2.27 -4.87 2.89
CA THR A 460 2.14 -3.47 3.33
C THR A 460 2.69 -3.23 4.74
N LEU A 461 2.34 -4.10 5.71
CA LEU A 461 2.83 -4.04 7.09
C LEU A 461 4.31 -4.43 7.24
N ASN A 462 4.94 -4.98 6.20
CA ASN A 462 6.38 -5.20 6.21
C ASN A 462 7.16 -3.87 6.19
N TYR A 463 6.54 -2.79 5.72
CA TYR A 463 7.20 -1.49 5.61
C TYR A 463 6.89 -0.57 6.79
N LEU A 464 5.61 -0.52 7.21
CA LEU A 464 5.12 0.46 8.17
C LEU A 464 4.19 -0.17 9.21
N ALA A 465 4.19 0.39 10.41
CA ALA A 465 3.20 0.08 11.44
C ALA A 465 1.84 0.74 11.14
N GLU A 466 0.77 0.24 11.75
CA GLU A 466 -0.59 0.78 11.64
C GLU A 466 -0.65 2.25 12.07
N THR A 467 0.05 2.59 13.16
CA THR A 467 0.16 3.96 13.68
C THR A 467 0.83 4.92 12.70
N GLU A 468 1.67 4.43 11.80
CA GLU A 468 2.27 5.26 10.76
C GLU A 468 1.24 5.68 9.71
N PHE A 469 0.34 4.78 9.31
CA PHE A 469 -0.76 5.15 8.43
C PHE A 469 -1.65 6.21 9.09
N LEU A 470 -1.94 6.07 10.38
CA LEU A 470 -2.68 7.08 11.15
C LEU A 470 -2.02 8.46 11.08
N GLU A 471 -0.69 8.52 11.26
CA GLU A 471 0.06 9.76 11.14
C GLU A 471 -0.07 10.37 9.73
N ILE A 472 0.10 9.56 8.69
CA ILE A 472 0.03 10.01 7.29
C ILE A 472 -1.35 10.56 6.94
N PHE A 473 -2.41 9.83 7.27
CA PHE A 473 -3.77 10.29 7.01
C PHE A 473 -4.12 11.55 7.81
N SER A 474 -3.55 11.71 9.01
CA SER A 474 -3.73 12.92 9.82
C SER A 474 -3.14 14.19 9.18
N CYS A 475 -2.19 14.06 8.25
CA CYS A 475 -1.63 15.19 7.50
C CYS A 475 -2.60 15.78 6.44
N TYR A 476 -3.71 15.10 6.14
CA TYR A 476 -4.64 15.49 5.09
C TYR A 476 -6.01 15.85 5.62
N ASP A 477 -6.65 16.83 4.98
CA ASP A 477 -8.03 17.22 5.23
C ASP A 477 -8.95 16.81 4.07
N THR A 478 -9.00 15.50 3.82
CA THR A 478 -9.80 14.91 2.75
C THR A 478 -10.83 13.94 3.31
N ALA A 479 -11.94 13.76 2.57
CA ALA A 479 -12.98 12.82 2.96
C ALA A 479 -12.44 11.39 3.10
N ILE A 480 -11.54 10.98 2.21
CA ILE A 480 -10.92 9.65 2.27
C ILE A 480 -10.00 9.47 3.48
N ALA A 481 -9.25 10.51 3.87
CA ALA A 481 -8.47 10.47 5.10
C ALA A 481 -9.36 10.34 6.33
N ARG A 482 -10.45 11.13 6.39
CA ARG A 482 -11.44 11.04 7.46
C ARG A 482 -12.07 9.64 7.57
N VAL A 483 -12.42 9.01 6.44
CA VAL A 483 -12.92 7.63 6.41
C VAL A 483 -11.94 6.66 7.07
N VAL A 484 -10.66 6.73 6.71
CA VAL A 484 -9.66 5.81 7.24
C VAL A 484 -9.46 6.01 8.74
N LEU A 485 -9.32 7.27 9.19
CA LEU A 485 -9.14 7.58 10.60
C LEU A 485 -10.35 7.14 11.44
N LEU A 486 -11.58 7.36 10.97
CA LEU A 486 -12.80 6.91 11.63
C LEU A 486 -12.89 5.37 11.67
N ARG A 487 -12.55 4.69 10.57
CA ARG A 487 -12.50 3.22 10.52
C ARG A 487 -11.51 2.65 11.52
N SER A 488 -10.43 3.36 11.84
CA SER A 488 -9.40 2.93 12.79
C SER A 488 -9.77 3.09 14.26
N ILE A 489 -10.89 3.75 14.59
CA ILE A 489 -11.29 3.98 16.00
C ILE A 489 -11.44 2.67 16.80
N PRO A 490 -12.10 1.61 16.30
CA PRO A 490 -12.19 0.34 17.03
C PRO A 490 -10.79 -0.30 17.24
N TRP A 491 -9.90 -0.21 16.25
CA TRP A 491 -8.52 -0.67 16.37
C TRP A 491 -7.76 0.11 17.44
N ILE A 492 -7.87 1.44 17.47
CA ILE A 492 -7.25 2.31 18.47
C ILE A 492 -7.68 1.89 19.87
N ARG A 493 -8.98 1.69 20.09
CA ARG A 493 -9.48 1.26 21.40
C ARG A 493 -8.94 -0.13 21.79
N LYS A 494 -9.06 -1.10 20.89
CA LYS A 494 -8.68 -2.50 21.13
C LYS A 494 -7.19 -2.70 21.42
N HIS A 495 -6.32 -1.86 20.86
CA HIS A 495 -4.86 -2.00 20.96
C HIS A 495 -4.22 -0.97 21.91
N GLN A 496 -5.01 -0.35 22.79
CA GLN A 496 -4.45 0.46 23.86
C GLN A 496 -3.83 -0.47 24.92
N ASN A 497 -2.59 -0.17 25.30
CA ASN A 497 -1.88 -0.85 26.39
C ASN A 497 -2.48 -0.47 27.74
N GLU A 498 -2.32 -1.35 28.74
CA GLU A 498 -2.78 -1.09 30.12
C GLU A 498 -2.19 0.18 30.73
N ASP A 499 -0.99 0.57 30.31
CA ASP A 499 -0.31 1.79 30.75
C ASP A 499 -0.85 3.07 30.08
N GLY A 500 -1.86 2.98 29.20
CA GLY A 500 -2.46 4.10 28.47
C GLY A 500 -1.87 4.37 27.09
N SER A 501 -0.75 3.74 26.74
CA SER A 501 -0.03 3.95 25.47
C SER A 501 -0.51 3.08 24.32
N TRP A 502 0.07 3.27 23.13
CA TRP A 502 -0.04 2.36 21.98
C TRP A 502 1.34 1.91 21.51
N GLY A 503 1.42 0.78 20.81
CA GLY A 503 2.66 0.24 20.28
C GLY A 503 3.50 -0.52 21.31
N GLU A 504 4.72 -0.90 20.92
CA GLU A 504 5.60 -1.77 21.70
C GLU A 504 7.01 -1.21 21.84
N GLY A 505 7.69 -1.57 22.94
CA GLY A 505 9.10 -1.24 23.17
C GLY A 505 9.40 0.26 23.03
N LYS A 506 10.37 0.59 22.16
CA LYS A 506 10.83 1.97 21.91
C LYS A 506 9.87 2.79 21.05
N GLU A 507 8.92 2.15 20.38
CA GLU A 507 7.97 2.81 19.47
C GLU A 507 6.73 3.35 20.21
N LYS A 508 6.58 3.04 21.51
CA LYS A 508 5.38 3.34 22.29
C LYS A 508 4.97 4.82 22.26
N GLU A 509 5.92 5.71 22.50
CA GLU A 509 5.63 7.15 22.58
C GLU A 509 5.26 7.72 21.21
N ARG A 510 5.94 7.29 20.15
CA ARG A 510 5.64 7.69 18.78
C ARG A 510 4.29 7.19 18.30
N ALA A 511 3.97 5.94 18.58
CA ALA A 511 2.66 5.36 18.30
C ALA A 511 1.55 6.09 19.07
N THR A 512 1.79 6.41 20.34
CA THR A 512 0.86 7.19 21.18
C THR A 512 0.61 8.58 20.61
N LEU A 513 1.66 9.29 20.19
CA LEU A 513 1.52 10.58 19.53
C LEU A 513 0.69 10.48 18.23
N ALA A 514 0.93 9.47 17.39
CA ALA A 514 0.19 9.28 16.14
C ALA A 514 -1.32 9.07 16.38
N VAL A 515 -1.67 8.32 17.43
CA VAL A 515 -3.06 8.13 17.87
C VAL A 515 -3.66 9.45 18.38
N ILE A 516 -2.93 10.20 19.21
CA ILE A 516 -3.40 11.50 19.72
C ILE A 516 -3.63 12.50 18.57
N LYS A 517 -2.71 12.58 17.60
CA LYS A 517 -2.88 13.39 16.38
C LYS A 517 -4.14 12.99 15.60
N THR A 518 -4.41 11.69 15.50
CA THR A 518 -5.62 11.16 14.86
C THR A 518 -6.89 11.57 15.59
N LEU A 519 -6.95 11.39 16.91
CA LEU A 519 -8.10 11.77 17.71
C LEU A 519 -8.33 13.28 17.69
N ASN A 520 -7.25 14.09 17.67
CA ASN A 520 -7.33 15.53 17.46
C ASN A 520 -7.97 15.87 16.11
N LYS A 521 -7.48 15.25 15.03
CA LYS A 521 -7.96 15.49 13.66
C LYS A 521 -9.45 15.16 13.49
N LEU A 522 -9.96 14.21 14.26
CA LEU A 522 -11.37 13.82 14.28
C LEU A 522 -12.23 14.61 15.28
N ASN A 523 -11.65 15.54 16.05
CA ASN A 523 -12.31 16.22 17.16
C ASN A 523 -12.83 15.28 18.26
N LEU A 524 -12.11 14.18 18.51
CA LEU A 524 -12.43 13.16 19.52
C LEU A 524 -11.53 13.21 20.76
N ILE A 525 -10.76 14.29 20.96
CA ILE A 525 -9.89 14.45 22.15
C ILE A 525 -10.67 14.41 23.47
N ALA A 526 -11.95 14.80 23.48
CA ALA A 526 -12.77 14.74 24.70
C ALA A 526 -12.78 13.33 25.31
N ALA A 527 -12.76 12.28 24.47
CA ALA A 527 -12.66 10.89 24.90
C ALA A 527 -11.39 10.56 25.72
N LEU A 528 -10.34 11.37 25.59
CA LEU A 528 -9.09 11.23 26.35
C LEU A 528 -9.17 11.86 27.74
N ARG A 529 -10.05 12.85 27.93
CA ARG A 529 -10.17 13.64 29.16
C ARG A 529 -11.20 13.11 30.15
N GLU A 530 -12.22 12.39 29.67
CA GLU A 530 -13.32 11.91 30.51
C GLU A 530 -12.92 10.79 31.50
N ARG A 531 -11.69 10.25 31.40
CA ARG A 531 -11.15 9.24 32.32
C ARG A 531 -9.96 9.71 33.16
N SER A 532 -9.57 10.97 33.02
CA SER A 532 -8.51 11.63 33.81
C SER A 532 -9.09 12.20 35.09
#